data_AF-A0AAQ2Q4D4-F1
#
_entry.id   AF-A0AAQ2Q4D4-F1
#
_cell.length_a   1.000
_cell.length_b   1.000
_cell.length_c   1.000
_cell.angle_alpha   90.00
_cell.angle_beta   90.00
_cell.angle_gamma   90.00
#
_symmetry.space_group_name_H-M   'P 1'
#
loop_
_entity.id
_entity.type
_entity.pdbx_description
1 polymer ?
#
loop_
_entity_poly.entity_id
_entity_poly.type
_entity_poly.pdbx_seq_one_letter_code
_entity_poly.pdbx_strand_id
1 'polypeptide(L)'
;MDLLTIDDNITLTHDSGFDGWLTAVFVCYKQKCTDRATLVCRHEYIPKFFDTVVDVTTNPAKAERVLTKLTQTLGKDGIRQLMWAYLSELDYIPNVLFGVVKYALANPTKNILKDHAHPDVMALNQTVKSVGRERHRMKAFVRFEHTTDGVYFAKINPDFNVLPLITNHFKARYQDQDFAIYDIKRGYGILSRQGDTDVQMIVGIDDDVLTDSRSVWSDDEARYQRFWQGYFANVTIKERINPKLHKQYLPVRYWRYLSEKQVRGDEEFLKKKR
;
A
#
# COMPACT_ATOMS: atom_id res chain seq x y z
N MET A 1 11.36 12.37 41.52
CA MET A 1 12.23 11.20 41.75
C MET A 1 12.52 10.66 40.36
N ASP A 2 13.59 11.16 39.77
CA ASP A 2 14.00 10.85 38.40
C ASP A 2 14.67 9.48 38.38
N LEU A 3 14.01 8.50 37.75
CA LEU A 3 14.56 7.18 37.43
C LEU A 3 14.63 7.03 35.91
N LEU A 4 15.29 7.97 35.24
CA LEU A 4 15.73 7.80 33.87
C LEU A 4 17.26 7.86 33.87
N THR A 5 17.85 6.71 34.15
CA THR A 5 19.27 6.44 33.93
C THR A 5 19.64 6.72 32.47
N ILE A 6 20.85 7.26 32.28
CA ILE A 6 21.32 7.94 31.07
C ILE A 6 21.53 6.98 29.86
N ASP A 7 21.39 5.67 30.05
CA ASP A 7 21.76 4.64 29.06
C ASP A 7 20.61 3.79 28.48
N ASP A 8 19.35 3.99 28.91
CA ASP A 8 18.27 3.11 28.43
C ASP A 8 17.79 3.50 27.03
N ASN A 9 17.71 2.50 26.14
CA ASN A 9 17.06 2.62 24.83
C ASN A 9 15.56 2.84 25.04
N ILE A 10 14.99 3.78 24.27
CA ILE A 10 13.57 4.14 24.39
C ILE A 10 12.85 3.65 23.15
N THR A 11 11.84 2.82 23.33
CA THR A 11 10.97 2.37 22.24
C THR A 11 9.67 3.16 22.29
N LEU A 12 9.38 3.92 21.24
CA LEU A 12 8.12 4.64 21.09
C LEU A 12 7.18 3.81 20.22
N THR A 13 6.08 3.35 20.82
CA THR A 13 5.03 2.66 20.08
C THR A 13 4.01 3.66 19.56
N HIS A 14 3.54 3.47 18.33
CA HIS A 14 2.52 4.33 17.73
C HIS A 14 1.42 3.54 17.02
N ASP A 15 0.31 4.21 16.73
CA ASP A 15 -0.78 3.67 15.92
C ASP A 15 -0.31 3.37 14.49
N SER A 16 -0.97 2.48 13.75
CA SER A 16 -0.55 2.05 12.40
C SER A 16 -0.56 3.14 11.33
N GLY A 17 -1.14 4.32 11.61
CA GLY A 17 -1.22 5.43 10.67
C GLY A 17 0.05 6.29 10.58
N PHE A 18 0.24 6.94 9.42
CA PHE A 18 1.35 7.87 9.20
C PHE A 18 1.33 9.05 10.20
N ASP A 19 0.16 9.54 10.59
CA ASP A 19 0.02 10.60 11.59
C ASP A 19 0.44 10.14 12.99
N GLY A 20 0.23 8.87 13.31
CA GLY A 20 0.74 8.25 14.53
C GLY A 20 2.27 8.25 14.55
N TRP A 21 2.89 7.85 13.44
CA TRP A 21 4.34 7.92 13.26
C TRP A 21 4.87 9.37 13.37
N LEU A 22 4.24 10.34 12.71
CA LEU A 22 4.60 11.77 12.84
C LEU A 22 4.49 12.27 14.28
N THR A 23 3.45 11.83 15.01
CA THR A 23 3.28 12.17 16.43
C THR A 23 4.41 11.59 17.28
N ALA A 24 4.84 10.35 17.01
CA ALA A 24 5.98 9.75 17.69
C ALA A 24 7.28 10.52 17.40
N VAL A 25 7.52 10.91 16.15
CA VAL A 25 8.65 11.79 15.78
C VAL A 25 8.61 13.09 16.61
N PHE A 26 7.45 13.74 16.73
CA PHE A 26 7.31 14.95 17.56
C PHE A 26 7.72 14.69 19.01
N VAL A 27 7.26 13.59 19.60
CA VAL A 27 7.55 13.21 20.99
C VAL A 27 9.05 12.98 21.18
N CYS A 28 9.72 12.29 20.23
CA CYS A 28 11.17 12.08 20.27
C CYS A 28 11.95 13.40 20.37
N TYR A 29 11.59 14.38 19.53
CA TYR A 29 12.25 15.69 19.54
C TYR A 29 11.90 16.50 20.80
N LYS A 30 10.66 16.44 21.28
CA LYS A 30 10.25 17.14 22.50
C LYS A 30 10.97 16.61 23.74
N GLN A 31 11.15 15.29 23.82
CA GLN A 31 11.83 14.62 24.94
C GLN A 31 13.36 14.56 24.77
N LYS A 32 13.91 15.06 23.66
CA LYS A 32 15.34 15.05 23.33
C LYS A 32 15.95 13.63 23.39
N CYS A 33 15.22 12.63 22.90
CA CYS A 33 15.65 11.23 22.87
C CYS A 33 15.92 10.70 21.46
N THR A 34 16.12 11.57 20.47
CA THR A 34 16.26 11.22 19.04
C THR A 34 17.38 10.22 18.71
N ASP A 35 18.42 10.14 19.54
CA ASP A 35 19.57 9.27 19.32
C ASP A 35 19.39 7.87 19.94
N ARG A 36 18.46 7.73 20.89
CA ARG A 36 18.15 6.50 21.62
C ARG A 36 16.77 5.93 21.30
N ALA A 37 15.97 6.67 20.54
CA ALA A 37 14.60 6.35 20.21
C ALA A 37 14.51 5.39 19.02
N THR A 38 13.76 4.29 19.20
CA THR A 38 13.29 3.42 18.11
C THR A 38 11.78 3.58 17.98
N LEU A 39 11.28 3.78 16.77
CA LEU A 39 9.84 3.89 16.48
C LEU A 39 9.32 2.56 15.96
N VAL A 40 8.23 2.07 16.55
CA VAL A 40 7.63 0.78 16.19
C VAL A 40 6.10 0.90 16.17
N CYS A 41 5.45 0.27 15.19
CA CYS A 41 4.00 0.13 15.21
C CYS A 41 3.55 -0.71 16.41
N ARG A 42 2.52 -0.29 17.14
CA ARG A 42 2.10 -0.95 18.39
C ARG A 42 1.81 -2.45 18.24
N HIS A 43 1.25 -2.87 17.11
CA HIS A 43 0.92 -4.27 16.84
C HIS A 43 2.13 -5.12 16.40
N GLU A 44 3.26 -4.49 16.07
CA GLU A 44 4.53 -5.15 15.72
C GLU A 44 5.52 -5.15 16.90
N TYR A 45 5.18 -4.46 17.99
CA TYR A 45 6.05 -4.36 19.14
C TYR A 45 6.21 -5.70 19.85
N ILE A 46 7.46 -6.14 20.01
CA ILE A 46 7.83 -7.32 20.77
C ILE A 46 8.52 -6.84 22.06
N PRO A 47 7.96 -7.16 23.25
CA PRO A 47 8.55 -6.79 24.53
C PRO A 47 10.00 -7.28 24.68
N LYS A 48 10.90 -6.36 25.03
CA LYS A 48 12.30 -6.67 25.39
C LYS A 48 12.50 -6.45 26.89
N PHE A 49 13.36 -7.25 27.50
CA PHE A 49 13.59 -7.27 28.96
C PHE A 49 14.05 -5.94 29.57
N PHE A 50 14.67 -5.04 28.80
CA PHE A 50 15.25 -3.77 29.28
C PHE A 50 14.76 -2.55 28.49
N ASP A 51 13.62 -2.63 27.80
CA ASP A 51 13.10 -1.50 27.01
C ASP A 51 12.28 -0.54 27.89
N THR A 52 12.60 0.75 27.83
CA THR A 52 11.66 1.79 28.26
C THR A 52 10.68 2.05 27.13
N VAL A 53 9.42 1.62 27.31
CA VAL A 53 8.38 1.77 26.30
C VAL A 53 7.54 3.01 26.58
N VAL A 54 7.43 3.89 25.59
CA VAL A 54 6.55 5.06 25.63
C VAL A 54 5.45 4.86 24.60
N ASP A 55 4.22 4.69 25.06
CA ASP A 55 3.09 4.58 24.16
C ASP A 55 2.61 5.96 23.69
N VAL A 56 2.61 6.17 22.38
CA VAL A 56 2.24 7.44 21.74
C VAL A 56 0.89 7.30 21.07
N THR A 57 -0.11 7.98 21.61
CA THR A 57 -1.40 8.17 20.96
C THR A 57 -1.30 9.24 19.87
N THR A 58 -1.89 8.98 18.70
CA THR A 58 -1.94 9.95 17.60
C THR A 58 -2.54 11.28 18.06
N ASN A 59 -1.86 12.38 17.73
CA ASN A 59 -2.34 13.72 18.00
C ASN A 59 -2.25 14.55 16.70
N PRO A 60 -3.39 14.88 16.06
CA PRO A 60 -3.39 15.55 14.76
C PRO A 60 -2.60 16.87 14.75
N ALA A 61 -2.70 17.68 15.81
CA ALA A 61 -1.98 18.95 15.90
C ALA A 61 -0.45 18.76 16.00
N LYS A 62 0.01 17.71 16.68
CA LYS A 62 1.45 17.38 16.73
C LYS A 62 1.95 16.84 15.39
N ALA A 63 1.18 15.94 14.77
CA ALA A 63 1.48 15.38 13.45
C ALA A 63 1.57 16.48 12.39
N GLU A 64 0.60 17.39 12.37
CA GLU A 64 0.56 18.54 11.45
C GLU A 64 1.80 19.42 11.60
N ARG A 65 2.21 19.75 12.83
CA ARG A 65 3.43 20.55 13.06
C ARG A 65 4.69 19.90 12.47
N VAL A 66 4.84 18.58 12.64
CA VAL A 66 5.96 17.84 12.04
C VAL A 66 5.83 17.86 10.52
N LEU A 67 4.65 17.58 9.99
CA LEU A 67 4.38 17.59 8.55
C LEU A 67 4.70 18.95 7.92
N THR A 68 4.26 20.07 8.52
CA THR A 68 4.57 21.43 8.05
C THR A 68 6.07 21.67 8.02
N LYS A 69 6.78 21.31 9.10
CA LYS A 69 8.23 21.50 9.18
C LYS A 69 8.96 20.67 8.12
N LEU A 70 8.61 19.39 7.98
CA LEU A 70 9.20 18.51 6.98
C LEU A 70 8.85 18.97 5.55
N THR A 71 7.66 19.51 5.32
CA THR A 71 7.28 20.06 4.01
C THR A 71 8.14 21.27 3.65
N GLN A 72 8.47 22.12 4.62
CA GLN A 72 9.38 23.26 4.40
C GLN A 72 10.81 22.82 4.11
N THR A 73 11.28 21.72 4.71
CA THR A 73 12.66 21.22 4.56
C THR A 73 12.85 20.33 3.34
N LEU A 74 11.94 19.38 3.10
CA LEU A 74 12.05 18.37 2.05
C LEU A 74 11.19 18.66 0.80
N GLY A 75 10.29 19.63 0.90
CA GLY A 75 9.31 19.92 -0.14
C GLY A 75 8.21 18.85 -0.26
N LYS A 76 7.24 19.12 -1.14
CA LYS A 76 6.10 18.21 -1.39
C LYS A 76 6.54 16.84 -1.89
N ASP A 77 7.59 16.79 -2.71
CA ASP A 77 8.10 15.53 -3.24
C ASP A 77 8.71 14.65 -2.14
N GLY A 78 9.46 15.25 -1.20
CA GLY A 78 10.02 14.51 -0.08
C GLY A 78 8.96 13.92 0.83
N ILE A 79 7.92 14.69 1.16
CA ILE A 79 6.77 14.17 1.92
C ILE A 79 6.09 13.02 1.19
N ARG A 80 5.89 13.15 -0.12
CA ARG A 80 5.33 12.08 -0.96
C ARG A 80 6.18 10.81 -0.88
N GLN A 81 7.51 10.93 -0.92
CA GLN A 81 8.42 9.79 -0.79
C GLN A 81 8.33 9.14 0.60
N LEU A 82 8.32 9.93 1.69
CA LEU A 82 8.16 9.41 3.05
C LEU A 82 6.83 8.65 3.20
N MET A 83 5.73 9.23 2.73
CA MET A 83 4.41 8.60 2.77
C MET A 83 4.38 7.31 1.95
N TRP A 84 4.95 7.31 0.74
CA TRP A 84 4.99 6.10 -0.10
C TRP A 84 5.82 4.99 0.54
N ALA A 85 6.96 5.33 1.15
CA ALA A 85 7.75 4.34 1.85
C ALA A 85 7.02 3.82 3.09
N TYR A 86 6.32 4.66 3.85
CA TYR A 86 5.50 4.23 4.98
C TYR A 86 4.43 3.20 4.55
N LEU A 87 3.80 3.40 3.38
CA LEU A 87 2.86 2.45 2.79
C LEU A 87 3.48 1.10 2.36
N SER A 88 4.80 0.90 2.49
CA SER A 88 5.41 -0.41 2.30
C SER A 88 5.13 -1.39 3.44
N GLU A 89 4.79 -0.90 4.64
CA GLU A 89 4.53 -1.74 5.83
C GLU A 89 5.66 -2.73 6.14
N LEU A 90 6.90 -2.34 5.82
CA LEU A 90 8.09 -3.08 6.25
C LEU A 90 8.51 -2.58 7.64
N ASP A 91 8.73 -3.52 8.55
CA ASP A 91 9.09 -3.31 9.96
C ASP A 91 10.23 -2.31 10.20
N TYR A 92 11.26 -2.33 9.35
CA TYR A 92 12.42 -1.44 9.47
C TYR A 92 12.18 -0.03 8.92
N ILE A 93 11.14 0.19 8.12
CA ILE A 93 10.94 1.46 7.42
C ILE A 93 10.60 2.64 8.34
N PRO A 94 9.75 2.52 9.38
CA PRO A 94 9.52 3.62 10.33
C PRO A 94 10.82 4.23 10.89
N ASN A 95 11.83 3.41 11.15
CA ASN A 95 13.13 3.85 11.65
C ASN A 95 14.03 4.43 10.54
N VAL A 96 14.00 3.87 9.32
CA VAL A 96 14.65 4.48 8.15
C VAL A 96 14.10 5.88 7.91
N LEU A 97 12.77 6.06 7.93
CA LEU A 97 12.15 7.37 7.78
C LEU A 97 12.57 8.33 8.89
N PHE A 98 12.70 7.84 10.12
CA PHE A 98 13.16 8.66 11.23
C PHE A 98 14.62 9.10 11.06
N GLY A 99 15.49 8.22 10.57
CA GLY A 99 16.86 8.54 10.17
C GLY A 99 16.92 9.61 9.08
N VAL A 100 16.09 9.48 8.04
CA VAL A 100 15.96 10.51 6.99
C VAL A 100 15.47 11.85 7.56
N VAL A 101 14.51 11.84 8.49
CA VAL A 101 14.05 13.06 9.18
C VAL A 101 15.18 13.72 9.96
N LYS A 102 15.95 12.95 10.75
CA LYS A 102 17.12 13.46 11.47
C LYS A 102 18.14 14.08 10.52
N TYR A 103 18.45 13.39 9.42
CA TYR A 103 19.41 13.85 8.42
C TYR A 103 18.95 15.13 7.72
N ALA A 104 17.66 15.21 7.36
CA ALA A 104 17.05 16.38 6.74
C ALA A 104 17.06 17.60 7.65
N LEU A 105 16.73 17.42 8.93
CA LEU A 105 16.71 18.53 9.90
C LEU A 105 18.12 19.00 10.28
N ALA A 106 19.12 18.12 10.24
CA ALA A 106 20.52 18.49 10.41
C ALA A 106 21.11 19.21 9.17
N ASN A 107 20.54 19.02 7.98
CA ASN A 107 21.01 19.58 6.72
C ASN A 107 19.91 20.34 5.95
N PRO A 108 19.34 21.42 6.52
CA PRO A 108 18.13 22.05 5.99
C PRO A 108 18.30 22.71 4.60
N THR A 109 19.53 23.01 4.19
CA THR A 109 19.84 23.67 2.91
C THR A 109 20.22 22.69 1.79
N LYS A 110 20.44 21.42 2.12
CA LYS A 110 20.87 20.39 1.15
C LYS A 110 19.67 19.58 0.70
N ASN A 111 19.67 19.19 -0.57
CA ASN A 111 18.73 18.20 -1.07
C ASN A 111 19.21 16.79 -0.68
N ILE A 112 18.96 16.42 0.57
CA ILE A 112 19.39 15.14 1.16
C ILE A 112 18.81 13.91 0.44
N LEU A 113 17.67 14.04 -0.24
CA LEU A 113 17.00 12.90 -0.91
C LEU A 113 17.81 12.33 -2.09
N LYS A 114 18.74 13.11 -2.63
CA LYS A 114 19.66 12.70 -3.71
C LYS A 114 20.97 12.11 -3.18
N ASP A 115 21.20 12.16 -1.89
CA ASP A 115 22.41 11.62 -1.27
C ASP A 115 22.29 10.10 -1.11
N HIS A 116 22.60 9.37 -2.19
CA HIS A 116 22.56 7.91 -2.20
C HIS A 116 23.68 7.26 -1.39
N ALA A 117 24.65 8.02 -0.86
CA ALA A 117 25.67 7.48 0.03
C ALA A 117 25.14 7.29 1.46
N HIS A 118 24.09 8.04 1.86
CA HIS A 118 23.46 7.86 3.16
C HIS A 118 22.58 6.60 3.15
N PRO A 119 22.78 5.64 4.09
CA PRO A 119 22.09 4.35 4.09
C PRO A 119 20.55 4.50 4.15
N ASP A 120 20.05 5.35 5.04
CA ASP A 120 18.60 5.56 5.17
C ASP A 120 17.96 6.21 3.93
N VAL A 121 18.68 7.11 3.25
CA VAL A 121 18.19 7.74 2.01
C VAL A 121 18.20 6.72 0.87
N MET A 122 19.20 5.86 0.79
CA MET A 122 19.23 4.76 -0.16
C MET A 122 18.07 3.78 0.06
N ALA A 123 17.85 3.36 1.32
CA ALA A 123 16.75 2.49 1.70
C ALA A 123 15.38 3.11 1.37
N LEU A 124 15.16 4.39 1.71
CA LEU A 124 13.98 5.15 1.33
C LEU A 124 13.74 5.09 -0.18
N ASN A 125 14.76 5.44 -0.98
CA ASN A 125 14.66 5.46 -2.43
C ASN A 125 14.33 4.09 -3.04
N GLN A 126 14.92 3.01 -2.51
CA GLN A 126 14.65 1.64 -2.95
C GLN A 126 13.21 1.22 -2.63
N THR A 127 12.73 1.53 -1.42
CA THR A 127 11.36 1.23 -1.00
C THR A 127 10.34 2.00 -1.82
N VAL A 128 10.54 3.30 -2.04
CA VAL A 128 9.66 4.13 -2.90
C VAL A 128 9.58 3.58 -4.32
N LYS A 129 10.71 3.12 -4.90
CA LYS A 129 10.72 2.47 -6.22
C LYS A 129 9.90 1.17 -6.22
N SER A 130 10.03 0.34 -5.19
CA SER A 130 9.29 -0.92 -5.06
C SER A 130 7.78 -0.68 -4.91
N VAL A 131 7.37 0.24 -4.04
CA VAL A 131 5.97 0.66 -3.88
C VAL A 131 5.42 1.25 -5.19
N GLY A 132 6.23 2.04 -5.90
CA GLY A 132 5.88 2.60 -7.20
C GLY A 132 5.59 1.52 -8.24
N ARG A 133 6.45 0.49 -8.35
CA ARG A 133 6.23 -0.66 -9.25
C ARG A 133 4.94 -1.40 -8.90
N GLU A 134 4.70 -1.63 -7.61
CA GLU A 134 3.50 -2.32 -7.15
C GLU A 134 2.22 -1.54 -7.46
N ARG A 135 2.22 -0.22 -7.25
CA ARG A 135 1.13 0.66 -7.68
C ARG A 135 0.86 0.50 -9.18
N HIS A 136 1.90 0.54 -10.02
CA HIS A 136 1.74 0.38 -11.46
C HIS A 136 1.15 -0.99 -11.83
N ARG A 137 1.58 -2.06 -11.15
CA ARG A 137 0.99 -3.40 -11.31
C ARG A 137 -0.50 -3.40 -10.95
N MET A 138 -0.89 -2.80 -9.83
CA MET A 138 -2.31 -2.75 -9.45
C MET A 138 -3.16 -1.96 -10.45
N LYS A 139 -2.66 -0.86 -11.00
CA LYS A 139 -3.36 -0.16 -12.10
C LYS A 139 -3.60 -1.04 -13.32
N ALA A 140 -2.71 -1.99 -13.61
CA ALA A 140 -2.82 -2.88 -14.77
C ALA A 140 -3.60 -4.17 -14.50
N PHE A 141 -3.56 -4.69 -13.27
CA PHE A 141 -4.02 -6.05 -12.95
C PHE A 141 -5.37 -6.11 -12.25
N VAL A 142 -5.90 -4.99 -11.75
CA VAL A 142 -7.28 -4.95 -11.25
C VAL A 142 -8.23 -5.42 -12.35
N ARG A 143 -9.07 -6.39 -12.01
CA ARG A 143 -10.18 -6.87 -12.82
C ARG A 143 -11.44 -6.68 -12.00
N PHE A 144 -12.44 -6.07 -12.62
CA PHE A 144 -13.74 -5.88 -12.01
C PHE A 144 -14.68 -6.99 -12.43
N GLU A 145 -15.56 -7.36 -11.52
CA GLU A 145 -16.67 -8.27 -11.72
C GLU A 145 -17.95 -7.50 -11.40
N HIS A 146 -18.94 -7.52 -12.30
CA HIS A 146 -20.17 -6.79 -12.12
C HIS A 146 -21.12 -7.54 -11.18
N THR A 147 -21.50 -6.92 -10.06
CA THR A 147 -22.35 -7.53 -9.05
C THR A 147 -23.85 -7.32 -9.31
N THR A 148 -24.70 -8.10 -8.64
CA THR A 148 -26.17 -7.95 -8.67
C THR A 148 -26.62 -6.55 -8.22
N ASP A 149 -25.84 -5.89 -7.37
CA ASP A 149 -26.11 -4.56 -6.84
C ASP A 149 -25.69 -3.42 -7.78
N GLY A 150 -25.25 -3.75 -9.00
CA GLY A 150 -24.80 -2.76 -10.00
C GLY A 150 -23.43 -2.16 -9.71
N VAL A 151 -22.62 -2.80 -8.87
CA VAL A 151 -21.27 -2.31 -8.51
C VAL A 151 -20.21 -3.17 -9.20
N TYR A 152 -19.21 -2.53 -9.78
CA TYR A 152 -18.00 -3.19 -10.26
C TYR A 152 -17.09 -3.49 -9.08
N PHE A 153 -17.04 -4.75 -8.66
CA PHE A 153 -16.24 -5.18 -7.52
C PHE A 153 -14.92 -5.82 -7.97
N ALA A 154 -13.81 -5.43 -7.36
CA ALA A 154 -12.50 -6.00 -7.60
C ALA A 154 -11.80 -6.38 -6.30
N LYS A 155 -11.20 -7.58 -6.31
CA LYS A 155 -10.36 -8.08 -5.23
C LYS A 155 -8.88 -7.93 -5.58
N ILE A 156 -8.08 -7.37 -4.68
CA ILE A 156 -6.64 -7.26 -4.83
C ILE A 156 -5.91 -7.84 -3.61
N ASN A 157 -4.65 -8.22 -3.83
CA ASN A 157 -3.73 -8.65 -2.77
C ASN A 157 -2.31 -8.17 -3.13
N PRO A 158 -2.05 -6.86 -3.00
CA PRO A 158 -0.74 -6.29 -3.28
C PRO A 158 0.25 -6.53 -2.14
N ASP A 159 1.55 -6.54 -2.47
CA ASP A 159 2.61 -6.67 -1.46
C ASP A 159 2.54 -5.50 -0.46
N PHE A 160 2.39 -4.28 -0.99
CA PHE A 160 2.38 -3.01 -0.27
C PHE A 160 1.00 -2.36 -0.27
N ASN A 161 0.78 -1.41 0.64
CA ASN A 161 -0.47 -0.70 0.80
C ASN A 161 -0.67 0.36 -0.29
N VAL A 162 -0.93 -0.10 -1.51
CA VAL A 162 -1.03 0.78 -2.68
C VAL A 162 -2.46 1.19 -3.01
N LEU A 163 -3.45 0.69 -2.27
CA LEU A 163 -4.86 1.02 -2.49
C LEU A 163 -5.11 2.54 -2.48
N PRO A 164 -4.60 3.32 -1.50
CA PRO A 164 -4.74 4.79 -1.52
C PRO A 164 -4.07 5.45 -2.73
N LEU A 165 -3.04 4.81 -3.30
CA LEU A 165 -2.26 5.34 -4.43
C LEU A 165 -2.90 5.07 -5.79
N ILE A 166 -3.85 4.14 -5.87
CA ILE A 166 -4.57 3.79 -7.10
C ILE A 166 -5.99 4.36 -7.14
N THR A 167 -6.55 4.79 -6.01
CA THR A 167 -7.89 5.39 -5.89
C THR A 167 -8.19 6.40 -6.99
N ASN A 168 -7.38 7.46 -7.10
CA ASN A 168 -7.62 8.53 -8.09
C ASN A 168 -7.54 8.04 -9.54
N HIS A 169 -6.77 7.00 -9.82
CA HIS A 169 -6.68 6.43 -11.16
C HIS A 169 -7.98 5.72 -11.56
N PHE A 170 -8.55 4.91 -10.67
CA PHE A 170 -9.80 4.21 -10.94
C PHE A 170 -10.99 5.17 -10.91
N LYS A 171 -11.00 6.12 -9.98
CA LYS A 171 -12.02 7.18 -9.93
C LYS A 171 -12.10 7.98 -11.23
N ALA A 172 -10.96 8.34 -11.81
CA ALA A 172 -10.92 9.05 -13.09
C ALA A 172 -11.31 8.18 -14.29
N ARG A 173 -11.22 6.85 -14.19
CA ARG A 173 -11.48 5.90 -15.29
C ARG A 173 -12.92 5.35 -15.28
N TYR A 174 -13.53 5.24 -14.10
CA TYR A 174 -14.87 4.73 -13.87
C TYR A 174 -15.74 5.86 -13.27
N GLN A 175 -15.84 6.98 -13.99
CA GLN A 175 -16.57 8.17 -13.49
C GLN A 175 -18.08 8.00 -13.54
N ASP A 176 -18.55 7.14 -14.44
CA ASP A 176 -19.94 6.84 -14.76
C ASP A 176 -20.41 5.51 -14.17
N GLN A 177 -19.55 4.83 -13.40
CA GLN A 177 -19.82 3.50 -12.87
C GLN A 177 -19.50 3.45 -11.37
N ASP A 178 -20.36 2.77 -10.61
CA ASP A 178 -20.07 2.44 -9.22
C ASP A 178 -19.00 1.36 -9.18
N PHE A 179 -17.93 1.57 -8.42
CA PHE A 179 -16.89 0.57 -8.29
C PHE A 179 -16.38 0.44 -6.85
N ALA A 180 -15.97 -0.77 -6.51
CA ALA A 180 -15.32 -1.09 -5.25
C ALA A 180 -14.04 -1.89 -5.49
N ILE A 181 -12.97 -1.52 -4.79
CA ILE A 181 -11.69 -2.26 -4.80
C ILE A 181 -11.37 -2.64 -3.37
N TYR A 182 -11.21 -3.94 -3.10
CA TYR A 182 -10.96 -4.46 -1.77
C TYR A 182 -9.59 -5.15 -1.68
N ASP A 183 -8.76 -4.70 -0.73
CA ASP A 183 -7.49 -5.34 -0.41
C ASP A 183 -7.73 -6.45 0.62
N ILE A 184 -7.74 -7.70 0.13
CA ILE A 184 -7.99 -8.88 0.96
C ILE A 184 -6.93 -9.04 2.06
N LYS A 185 -5.68 -8.65 1.79
CA LYS A 185 -4.59 -8.80 2.76
C LYS A 185 -4.79 -7.88 3.96
N ARG A 186 -5.34 -6.69 3.73
CA ARG A 186 -5.50 -5.65 4.76
C ARG A 186 -6.92 -5.53 5.31
N GLY A 187 -7.88 -6.23 4.71
CA GLY A 187 -9.26 -6.28 5.19
C GLY A 187 -10.01 -4.94 5.03
N TYR A 188 -9.63 -4.12 4.05
CA TYR A 188 -10.33 -2.89 3.76
C TYR A 188 -10.32 -2.58 2.26
N GLY A 189 -11.28 -1.77 1.83
CA GLY A 189 -11.46 -1.36 0.45
C GLY A 189 -11.86 0.10 0.31
N ILE A 190 -12.02 0.50 -0.94
CA ILE A 190 -12.64 1.76 -1.34
C ILE A 190 -13.91 1.46 -2.13
N LEU A 191 -14.92 2.29 -1.95
CA LEU A 191 -16.15 2.33 -2.74
C LEU A 191 -16.30 3.75 -3.31
N SER A 192 -16.46 3.84 -4.62
CA SER A 192 -16.81 5.08 -5.30
C SER A 192 -18.19 4.91 -5.91
N ARG A 193 -19.11 5.81 -5.57
CA ARG A 193 -20.42 5.90 -6.22
C ARG A 193 -20.41 7.03 -7.25
N GLN A 194 -21.26 6.91 -8.26
CA GLN A 194 -21.43 7.94 -9.27
C GLN A 194 -21.89 9.26 -8.59
N GLY A 195 -21.19 10.36 -8.91
CA GLY A 195 -21.47 11.68 -8.33
C GLY A 195 -20.73 11.98 -7.03
N ASP A 196 -20.08 11.00 -6.39
CA ASP A 196 -19.35 11.25 -5.15
C ASP A 196 -18.03 12.00 -5.39
N THR A 197 -17.82 13.07 -4.61
CA THR A 197 -16.58 13.87 -4.66
C THR A 197 -15.40 13.16 -3.99
N ASP A 198 -15.67 12.21 -3.09
CA ASP A 198 -14.67 11.38 -2.40
C ASP A 198 -15.02 9.89 -2.47
N VAL A 199 -14.08 9.02 -2.12
CA VAL A 199 -14.35 7.58 -1.99
C VAL A 199 -14.65 7.22 -0.55
N GLN A 200 -15.54 6.25 -0.35
CA GLN A 200 -15.89 5.73 0.97
C GLN A 200 -14.98 4.54 1.30
N MET A 201 -14.52 4.45 2.55
CA MET A 201 -13.79 3.26 3.01
C MET A 201 -14.79 2.17 3.37
N ILE A 202 -14.54 0.95 2.90
CA ILE A 202 -15.36 -0.23 3.21
C ILE A 202 -14.53 -1.26 3.98
N VAL A 203 -15.14 -1.92 4.96
CA VAL A 203 -14.53 -2.96 5.81
C VAL A 203 -15.56 -4.05 6.07
N GLY A 204 -15.10 -5.24 6.46
CA GLY A 204 -16.00 -6.32 6.89
C GLY A 204 -16.88 -6.87 5.76
N ILE A 205 -16.32 -7.03 4.56
CA ILE A 205 -16.99 -7.79 3.49
C ILE A 205 -17.04 -9.26 3.90
N ASP A 206 -18.17 -9.91 3.63
CA ASP A 206 -18.39 -11.34 3.89
C ASP A 206 -17.28 -12.20 3.26
N ASP A 207 -16.71 -13.10 4.08
CA ASP A 207 -15.65 -14.03 3.67
C ASP A 207 -16.11 -14.96 2.54
N ASP A 208 -17.40 -15.28 2.46
CA ASP A 208 -17.96 -16.10 1.37
C ASP A 208 -17.84 -15.37 0.02
N VAL A 209 -18.09 -14.05 0.00
CA VAL A 209 -17.94 -13.21 -1.20
C VAL A 209 -16.47 -13.01 -1.58
N LEU A 210 -15.59 -12.90 -0.57
CA LEU A 210 -14.15 -12.79 -0.78
C LEU A 210 -13.56 -14.08 -1.35
N THR A 211 -14.06 -15.23 -0.90
CA THR A 211 -13.64 -16.56 -1.36
C THR A 211 -14.18 -16.88 -2.74
N ASP A 212 -15.49 -16.71 -2.94
CA ASP A 212 -16.18 -16.96 -4.21
C ASP A 212 -17.16 -15.83 -4.54
N SER A 213 -16.73 -14.92 -5.40
CA SER A 213 -17.54 -13.77 -5.82
C SER A 213 -18.64 -14.15 -6.81
N ARG A 214 -18.70 -15.41 -7.29
CA ARG A 214 -19.75 -15.86 -8.22
C ARG A 214 -21.15 -15.79 -7.62
N SER A 215 -21.27 -15.87 -6.29
CA SER A 215 -22.54 -15.74 -5.58
C SER A 215 -23.18 -14.36 -5.75
N VAL A 216 -22.37 -13.33 -5.99
CA VAL A 216 -22.81 -11.93 -6.14
C VAL A 216 -22.74 -11.43 -7.56
N TRP A 217 -22.40 -12.29 -8.53
CA TRP A 217 -22.33 -11.89 -9.95
C TRP A 217 -23.72 -11.56 -10.49
N SER A 218 -23.78 -10.49 -11.28
CA SER A 218 -24.94 -10.24 -12.13
C SER A 218 -25.12 -11.35 -13.18
N ASP A 219 -26.34 -11.48 -13.69
CA ASP A 219 -26.73 -12.52 -14.68
C ASP A 219 -25.81 -12.56 -15.91
N ASP A 220 -25.27 -11.40 -16.31
CA ASP A 220 -24.46 -11.24 -17.51
C ASP A 220 -22.94 -11.36 -17.25
N GLU A 221 -22.47 -11.26 -16.01
CA GLU A 221 -21.04 -11.23 -15.66
C GLU A 221 -20.31 -12.49 -16.16
N ALA A 222 -20.93 -13.66 -15.97
CA ALA A 222 -20.36 -14.92 -16.45
C ALA A 222 -20.13 -14.92 -17.98
N ARG A 223 -21.04 -14.28 -18.74
CA ARG A 223 -20.95 -14.14 -20.19
C ARG A 223 -19.85 -13.16 -20.59
N TYR A 224 -19.72 -12.02 -19.90
CA TYR A 224 -18.65 -11.05 -20.15
C TYR A 224 -17.25 -11.64 -19.91
N GLN A 225 -17.06 -12.41 -18.85
CA GLN A 225 -15.76 -13.05 -18.61
C GLN A 225 -15.40 -14.05 -19.72
N ARG A 226 -16.37 -14.81 -20.26
CA ARG A 226 -16.13 -15.70 -21.40
C ARG A 226 -15.72 -14.92 -22.65
N PHE A 227 -16.36 -13.79 -22.94
CA PHE A 227 -15.98 -12.93 -24.05
C PHE A 227 -14.57 -12.38 -23.90
N TRP A 228 -14.20 -11.94 -22.69
CA TRP A 228 -12.85 -11.49 -22.40
C TRP A 228 -11.80 -12.60 -22.60
N GLN A 229 -12.07 -13.81 -22.07
CA GLN A 229 -11.20 -14.97 -22.24
C GLN A 229 -11.04 -15.35 -23.72
N GLY A 230 -12.13 -15.35 -24.48
CA GLY A 230 -12.11 -15.58 -25.92
C GLY A 230 -11.31 -14.53 -26.68
N TYR A 231 -11.51 -13.25 -26.38
CA TYR A 231 -10.72 -12.16 -26.95
C TYR A 231 -9.23 -12.31 -26.64
N PHE A 232 -8.89 -12.53 -25.37
CA PHE A 232 -7.51 -12.70 -24.92
C PHE A 232 -6.82 -13.87 -25.62
N ALA A 233 -7.51 -15.01 -25.75
CA ALA A 233 -6.97 -16.19 -26.43
C ALA A 233 -6.73 -15.95 -27.93
N ASN A 234 -7.65 -15.26 -28.61
CA ASN A 234 -7.58 -15.05 -30.06
C ASN A 234 -6.56 -13.97 -30.48
N VAL A 235 -6.38 -12.93 -29.66
CA VAL A 235 -5.39 -11.86 -29.95
C VAL A 235 -3.96 -12.29 -29.60
N THR A 236 -3.78 -13.36 -28.80
CA THR A 236 -2.47 -13.84 -28.39
C THR A 236 -1.70 -14.46 -29.57
N ILE A 237 -0.56 -13.87 -29.92
CA ILE A 237 0.36 -14.40 -30.93
C ILE A 237 1.25 -15.48 -30.29
N LYS A 238 1.07 -16.74 -30.70
CA LYS A 238 1.71 -17.91 -30.07
C LYS A 238 3.22 -17.89 -30.18
N GLU A 239 3.74 -17.40 -31.30
CA GLU A 239 5.16 -17.31 -31.61
C GLU A 239 5.88 -16.29 -30.72
N ARG A 240 5.14 -15.36 -30.09
CA ARG A 240 5.68 -14.33 -29.18
C ARG A 240 5.61 -14.74 -27.71
N ILE A 241 5.16 -15.95 -27.38
CA ILE A 241 5.04 -16.40 -26.01
C ILE A 241 6.44 -16.62 -25.41
N ASN A 242 6.79 -15.78 -24.44
CA ASN A 242 7.98 -15.96 -23.61
C ASN A 242 7.56 -16.15 -22.14
N PRO A 243 7.53 -17.40 -21.64
CA PRO A 243 7.04 -17.69 -20.29
C PRO A 243 7.86 -17.03 -19.18
N LYS A 244 9.19 -16.92 -19.35
CA LYS A 244 10.09 -16.29 -18.37
C LYS A 244 9.76 -14.81 -18.25
N LEU A 245 9.69 -14.11 -19.38
CA LEU A 245 9.37 -12.68 -19.42
C LEU A 245 7.95 -12.41 -18.92
N HIS A 246 6.99 -13.29 -19.26
CA HIS A 246 5.62 -13.18 -18.80
C HIS A 246 5.52 -13.28 -17.28
N LYS A 247 6.20 -14.24 -16.64
CA LYS A 247 6.23 -14.36 -15.17
C LYS A 247 6.93 -13.18 -14.48
N GLN A 248 7.91 -12.55 -15.15
CA GLN A 248 8.60 -11.37 -14.62
C GLN A 248 7.68 -10.13 -14.60
N TYR A 249 6.94 -9.88 -15.68
CA TYR A 249 6.02 -8.74 -15.77
C TYR A 249 4.68 -8.98 -15.09
N LEU A 250 4.17 -10.23 -15.13
CA LEU A 250 2.92 -10.66 -14.52
C LEU A 250 3.19 -11.79 -13.51
N PRO A 251 3.59 -11.46 -12.28
CA PRO A 251 3.86 -12.45 -11.24
C PRO A 251 2.67 -13.38 -11.00
N VAL A 252 2.96 -14.68 -10.86
CA VAL A 252 1.95 -15.76 -10.77
C VAL A 252 0.95 -15.55 -9.63
N ARG A 253 1.36 -14.92 -8.53
CA ARG A 253 0.50 -14.64 -7.38
C ARG A 253 -0.78 -13.88 -7.72
N TYR A 254 -0.76 -13.02 -8.76
CA TYR A 254 -1.93 -12.26 -9.20
C TYR A 254 -2.85 -13.03 -10.12
N TRP A 255 -2.41 -14.15 -10.70
CA TRP A 255 -3.16 -14.86 -11.74
C TRP A 255 -4.52 -15.35 -11.24
N ARG A 256 -4.65 -15.61 -9.93
CA ARG A 256 -5.93 -15.96 -9.31
C ARG A 256 -7.01 -14.88 -9.44
N TYR A 257 -6.61 -13.61 -9.55
CA TYR A 257 -7.50 -12.46 -9.71
C TYR A 257 -7.67 -12.02 -11.17
N LEU A 258 -7.10 -12.77 -12.13
CA LEU A 258 -7.19 -12.46 -13.56
C LEU A 258 -8.11 -13.44 -14.26
N SER A 259 -9.24 -12.95 -14.76
CA SER A 259 -10.22 -13.77 -15.49
C SER A 259 -9.59 -14.51 -16.67
N GLU A 260 -8.64 -13.91 -17.39
CA GLU A 260 -7.93 -14.56 -18.50
C GLU A 260 -6.98 -15.71 -18.09
N LYS A 261 -6.69 -15.86 -16.79
CA LYS A 261 -5.82 -16.93 -16.26
C LYS A 261 -6.59 -18.03 -15.54
N GLN A 262 -7.86 -17.81 -15.22
CA GLN A 262 -8.72 -18.81 -14.60
C GLN A 262 -9.13 -19.87 -15.63
N VAL A 263 -8.96 -21.15 -15.31
CA VAL A 263 -9.40 -22.27 -16.15
C VAL A 263 -10.83 -22.59 -15.75
N ARG A 264 -11.80 -22.30 -16.62
CA ARG A 264 -13.19 -22.72 -16.42
C ARG A 264 -13.36 -24.12 -17.01
N GLY A 265 -14.06 -25.00 -16.29
CA GLY A 265 -14.13 -26.46 -16.54
C GLY A 265 -14.55 -26.87 -17.96
N ASP A 266 -15.18 -25.96 -18.70
CA ASP A 266 -15.80 -26.20 -20.01
C ASP A 266 -14.89 -25.89 -21.21
N GLU A 267 -13.63 -25.47 -20.99
CA GLU A 267 -12.85 -24.74 -21.99
C GLU A 267 -11.66 -25.54 -22.56
N GLU A 268 -11.94 -26.45 -23.50
CA GLU A 268 -10.93 -27.13 -24.33
C GLU A 268 -9.97 -26.17 -25.05
N PHE A 269 -10.39 -24.94 -25.35
CA PHE A 269 -9.55 -23.96 -26.02
C PHE A 269 -8.40 -23.44 -25.15
N LEU A 270 -8.52 -23.49 -23.81
CA LEU A 270 -7.42 -23.24 -22.88
C LEU A 270 -6.47 -24.44 -22.75
N LYS A 271 -6.92 -25.65 -23.13
CA LYS A 271 -6.13 -26.90 -23.11
C LYS A 271 -5.27 -27.10 -24.36
N LYS A 272 -5.34 -26.23 -25.38
CA LYS A 272 -4.35 -26.23 -26.49
C LYS A 272 -2.99 -25.84 -25.91
N LYS A 273 -2.23 -26.87 -25.51
CA LYS A 273 -0.88 -26.87 -24.90
C LYS A 273 -0.26 -25.47 -24.81
N ARG A 274 -0.33 -24.91 -23.60
CA ARG A 274 0.58 -23.87 -23.11
C ARG A 274 1.99 -24.42 -22.97
#